data_AF-A0A5E4ZCV6-F1
#
_entry.id   AF-A0A5E4ZCV6-F1
#
_cell.length_a   1.000
_cell.length_b   1.000
_cell.length_c   1.000
_cell.angle_alpha   90.00
_cell.angle_beta   90.00
_cell.angle_gamma   90.00
#
_symmetry.space_group_name_H-M   'P 1'
#
loop_
_entity.id
_entity.type
_entity.pdbx_description
1 polymer ?
#
loop_
_entity_poly.entity_id
_entity_poly.type
_entity_poly.pdbx_seq_one_letter_code
_entity_poly.pdbx_strand_id
1 'polypeptide(L)'
;MSVPLTATLRRLIVEAGLAAAHHGLASEADAIMAALPALVPDPDAARRLHAACLIALGRGDEAAACLRQDASTEACALRQWIGAARGRGPHSLPHDAPLPAVVPAAPLIPLNPPRHV
;
A
#
# COMPACT_ATOMS: atom_id res chain seq x y z
N MET A 1 29.45 12.01 -22.98
CA MET A 1 29.83 11.10 -21.89
C MET A 1 28.61 10.92 -20.99
N SER A 2 28.04 9.72 -20.92
CA SER A 2 26.98 9.41 -19.94
C SER A 2 27.66 8.96 -18.64
N VAL A 3 27.32 9.61 -17.52
CA VAL A 3 27.82 9.19 -16.20
C VAL A 3 27.02 7.95 -15.77
N PRO A 4 27.68 6.84 -15.40
CA PRO A 4 26.98 5.62 -15.00
C PRO A 4 26.22 5.83 -13.68
N LEU A 5 24.99 5.30 -13.60
CA LEU A 5 24.18 5.39 -12.38
C LEU A 5 24.79 4.51 -11.28
N THR A 6 25.04 5.11 -10.11
CA THR A 6 25.49 4.36 -8.93
C THR A 6 24.41 3.38 -8.46
N ALA A 7 24.79 2.35 -7.72
CA ALA A 7 23.83 1.40 -7.15
C ALA A 7 22.81 2.09 -6.23
N THR A 8 23.27 3.06 -5.43
CA THR A 8 22.39 3.86 -4.56
C THR A 8 21.38 4.66 -5.37
N LEU A 9 21.80 5.31 -6.47
CA LEU A 9 20.90 6.10 -7.29
C LEU A 9 19.86 5.22 -8.00
N ARG A 10 20.26 4.05 -8.51
CA ARG A 10 19.32 3.09 -9.09
C ARG A 10 18.27 2.64 -8.08
N ARG A 11 18.68 2.35 -6.85
CA ARG A 11 17.78 1.99 -5.76
C ARG A 11 16.78 3.12 -5.45
N LEU A 12 17.26 4.36 -5.32
CA LEU A 12 16.39 5.51 -5.04
C LEU A 12 15.35 5.73 -6.16
N ILE A 13 15.75 5.55 -7.42
CA ILE A 13 14.82 5.65 -8.55
C ILE A 13 13.72 4.58 -8.45
N VAL A 14 14.08 3.33 -8.13
CA VAL A 14 13.11 2.24 -7.95
C VAL A 14 12.16 2.52 -6.77
N GLU A 15 12.70 2.97 -5.63
CA GLU A 15 11.91 3.34 -4.45
C GLU A 15 10.95 4.51 -4.75
N ALA A 16 11.39 5.50 -5.53
CA ALA A 16 10.55 6.61 -5.98
C ALA A 16 9.40 6.14 -6.87
N GLY A 17 9.65 5.19 -7.79
CA GLY A 17 8.61 4.60 -8.64
C GLY A 17 7.56 3.83 -7.82
N LEU A 18 7.99 3.08 -6.80
CA LEU A 18 7.09 2.42 -5.86
C LEU A 18 6.26 3.42 -5.06
N ALA A 19 6.89 4.47 -4.53
CA ALA A 19 6.17 5.53 -3.81
C ALA A 19 5.13 6.20 -4.72
N ALA A 20 5.50 6.56 -5.95
CA ALA A 20 4.60 7.14 -6.94
C ALA A 20 3.36 6.24 -7.17
N ALA A 21 3.57 4.93 -7.31
CA ALA A 21 2.48 3.97 -7.49
C ALA A 21 1.51 3.95 -6.30
N HIS A 22 2.04 3.95 -5.06
CA HIS A 22 1.24 4.00 -3.85
C HIS A 22 0.43 5.29 -3.68
N HIS A 23 0.92 6.39 -4.25
CA HIS A 23 0.24 7.70 -4.21
C HIS A 23 -0.65 7.96 -5.43
N GLY A 24 -0.85 6.97 -6.32
CA GLY A 24 -1.72 7.10 -7.49
C GLY A 24 -1.13 7.89 -8.66
N LEU A 25 0.18 8.15 -8.65
CA LEU A 25 0.92 8.81 -9.74
C LEU A 25 1.25 7.80 -10.83
N ALA A 26 0.22 7.33 -11.55
CA ALA A 26 0.32 6.21 -12.47
C ALA A 26 1.31 6.47 -13.62
N SER A 27 1.26 7.65 -14.24
CA SER A 27 2.13 8.02 -15.37
C SER A 27 3.61 8.04 -14.96
N GLU A 28 3.92 8.60 -13.80
CA GLU A 28 5.27 8.67 -13.25
C GLU A 28 5.78 7.29 -12.83
N ALA A 29 4.92 6.50 -12.20
CA ALA A 29 5.23 5.13 -11.83
C ALA A 29 5.54 4.29 -13.08
N ASP A 30 4.68 4.33 -14.11
CA ASP A 30 4.89 3.61 -15.36
C ASP A 30 6.19 4.04 -16.07
N ALA A 31 6.49 5.34 -16.10
CA ALA A 31 7.74 5.85 -16.67
C ALA A 31 8.98 5.29 -15.97
N ILE A 32 8.96 5.22 -14.63
CA ILE A 32 10.06 4.64 -13.85
C ILE A 32 10.12 3.11 -14.02
N MET A 33 8.98 2.43 -14.05
CA MET A 33 8.93 0.97 -14.22
C MET A 33 9.39 0.54 -15.62
N ALA A 34 9.20 1.36 -16.65
CA ALA A 34 9.76 1.09 -17.98
C ALA A 34 11.30 1.03 -17.97
N ALA A 35 11.95 1.71 -17.02
CA ALA A 35 13.40 1.71 -16.85
C ALA A 35 13.92 0.56 -15.94
N LEU A 36 13.04 -0.23 -15.29
CA LEU A 36 13.42 -1.28 -14.34
C LEU A 36 14.53 -2.22 -14.84
N PRO A 37 14.52 -2.72 -16.10
CA PRO A 37 15.57 -3.63 -16.58
C PRO A 37 16.97 -3.01 -16.58
N ALA A 38 17.07 -1.68 -16.68
CA ALA A 38 18.35 -0.97 -16.59
C ALA A 38 18.72 -0.61 -15.14
N LEU A 39 17.74 -0.53 -14.24
CA LEU A 39 17.93 -0.16 -12.84
C LEU A 39 18.25 -1.36 -11.95
N VAL A 40 17.65 -2.52 -12.24
CA VAL A 40 17.74 -3.74 -11.42
C VAL A 40 18.42 -4.85 -12.22
N PRO A 41 19.65 -5.25 -11.87
CA PRO A 41 20.39 -6.27 -12.62
C PRO A 41 19.76 -7.65 -12.60
N ASP A 42 19.07 -7.99 -11.51
CA ASP A 42 18.36 -9.26 -11.38
C ASP A 42 16.98 -9.16 -12.08
N PRO A 43 16.78 -9.88 -13.20
CA PRO A 43 15.52 -9.82 -13.95
C PRO A 43 14.34 -10.38 -13.15
N ASP A 44 14.57 -11.30 -12.22
CA ASP A 44 13.53 -11.85 -11.35
C ASP A 44 13.10 -10.81 -10.30
N ALA A 45 14.06 -10.13 -9.67
CA ALA A 45 13.76 -9.01 -8.79
C ALA A 45 13.04 -7.87 -9.53
N ALA A 46 13.47 -7.54 -10.76
CA ALA A 46 12.81 -6.52 -11.58
C ALA A 46 11.34 -6.88 -11.88
N ARG A 47 11.05 -8.15 -12.21
CA ARG A 47 9.68 -8.63 -12.41
C ARG A 47 8.82 -8.52 -11.15
N ARG A 48 9.36 -8.89 -9.98
CA ARG A 48 8.64 -8.77 -8.70
C ARG A 48 8.37 -7.33 -8.32
N LEU A 49 9.32 -6.42 -8.54
CA LEU A 49 9.14 -4.98 -8.32
C LEU A 49 8.08 -4.40 -9.24
N HIS A 50 8.08 -4.79 -10.52
CA HIS A 50 7.03 -4.39 -11.45
C HIS A 50 5.65 -4.89 -11.00
N ALA A 51 5.54 -6.15 -10.57
CA ALA A 51 4.30 -6.69 -10.03
C ALA A 51 3.83 -5.95 -8.77
N ALA A 52 4.72 -5.59 -7.85
CA ALA A 52 4.39 -4.79 -6.67
C ALA A 52 3.82 -3.41 -7.05
N CYS A 53 4.41 -2.76 -8.06
CA CYS A 53 3.91 -1.49 -8.59
C CYS A 53 2.51 -1.64 -9.20
N LEU A 54 2.27 -2.68 -10.01
CA LEU A 54 0.95 -2.98 -10.57
C LEU A 54 -0.10 -3.21 -9.47
N ILE A 55 0.26 -3.87 -8.36
CA ILE A 55 -0.64 -4.04 -7.21
C ILE A 55 -0.99 -2.69 -6.59
N ALA A 56 0.00 -1.82 -6.38
CA ALA A 56 -0.21 -0.49 -5.81
C ALA A 56 -1.12 0.39 -6.68
N LEU A 57 -1.05 0.23 -8.01
CA LEU A 57 -1.91 0.91 -8.98
C LEU A 57 -3.30 0.26 -9.15
N GLY A 58 -3.61 -0.81 -8.41
CA GLY A 58 -4.88 -1.54 -8.54
C GLY A 58 -4.97 -2.48 -9.75
N ARG A 59 -3.87 -2.68 -10.50
CA ARG A 59 -3.77 -3.53 -11.70
C ARG A 59 -3.45 -4.98 -11.34
N GLY A 60 -4.30 -5.57 -10.49
CA GLY A 60 -4.05 -6.89 -9.89
C GLY A 60 -3.95 -8.06 -10.88
N ASP A 61 -4.68 -8.02 -12.00
CA ASP A 61 -4.62 -9.06 -13.03
C ASP A 61 -3.28 -9.08 -13.76
N GLU A 62 -2.76 -7.90 -14.11
CA GLU A 62 -1.45 -7.75 -14.73
C GLU A 62 -0.34 -8.18 -13.76
N ALA A 63 -0.45 -7.80 -12.49
CA ALA A 63 0.47 -8.24 -11.45
C ALA A 63 0.49 -9.78 -11.32
N ALA A 64 -0.68 -10.42 -11.33
CA ALA A 64 -0.78 -11.88 -11.29
C ALA A 64 -0.15 -12.54 -12.52
N ALA A 65 -0.31 -11.95 -13.70
CA ALA A 65 0.33 -12.43 -14.91
C ALA A 65 1.86 -12.36 -14.84
N CYS A 66 2.42 -11.27 -14.30
CA CYS A 66 3.87 -11.13 -14.08
C CYS A 66 4.44 -12.20 -13.16
N LEU A 67 3.68 -12.65 -12.16
CA LEU A 67 4.15 -13.58 -11.13
C LEU A 67 3.92 -15.06 -11.49
N ARG A 68 3.26 -15.37 -12.61
CA ARG A 68 2.72 -16.71 -12.91
C ARG A 68 3.75 -17.84 -12.84
N GLN A 69 4.99 -17.55 -13.22
CA GLN A 69 6.10 -18.53 -13.26
C GLN A 69 7.10 -18.36 -12.11
N ASP A 70 6.87 -17.41 -11.20
CA ASP A 70 7.77 -17.15 -10.08
C ASP A 70 7.28 -17.90 -8.83
N ALA A 71 8.05 -18.91 -8.39
CA ALA A 71 7.78 -19.75 -7.23
C ALA A 71 8.42 -19.24 -5.93
N SER A 72 9.07 -18.07 -5.95
CA SER A 72 9.71 -17.48 -4.77
C SER A 72 8.72 -17.15 -3.65
N THR A 73 9.24 -17.07 -2.42
CA THR A 73 8.48 -16.61 -1.24
C THR A 73 7.93 -15.20 -1.44
N GLU A 74 8.72 -14.33 -2.07
CA GLU A 74 8.34 -12.96 -2.41
C GLU A 74 7.16 -12.93 -3.39
N ALA A 75 7.20 -13.73 -4.46
CA ALA A 75 6.08 -13.84 -5.39
C ALA A 75 4.82 -14.42 -4.73
N CYS A 76 4.99 -15.36 -3.78
CA CYS A 76 3.89 -15.86 -2.96
C CYS A 76 3.25 -14.75 -2.12
N ALA A 77 4.05 -13.93 -1.44
CA ALA A 77 3.55 -12.80 -0.66
C ALA A 77 2.81 -11.78 -1.54
N LEU A 78 3.34 -11.46 -2.72
CA LEU A 78 2.66 -10.55 -3.67
C LEU A 78 1.32 -11.12 -4.18
N ARG A 79 1.24 -12.43 -4.44
CA ARG A 79 -0.04 -13.08 -4.80
C ARG A 79 -1.07 -12.99 -3.68
N GLN A 80 -0.66 -13.15 -2.43
CA GLN A 80 -1.54 -12.97 -1.27
C GLN A 80 -2.03 -11.51 -1.16
N TRP A 81 -1.14 -10.54 -1.41
CA TRP A 81 -1.52 -9.12 -1.43
C TRP A 81 -2.53 -8.81 -2.53
N ILE A 82 -2.40 -9.37 -3.74
CA ILE A 82 -3.43 -9.25 -4.80
C ILE A 82 -4.79 -9.72 -4.29
N GLY A 83 -4.84 -10.88 -3.63
CA GLY A 83 -6.08 -11.40 -3.04
C GLY A 83 -6.67 -10.47 -1.99
N ALA A 84 -5.85 -9.96 -1.07
CA ALA A 84 -6.28 -9.02 -0.03
C ALA A 84 -6.74 -7.67 -0.59
N ALA A 85 -6.07 -7.15 -1.63
CA ALA A 85 -6.45 -5.91 -2.28
C ALA A 85 -7.79 -6.03 -3.01
N ARG A 86 -8.11 -7.20 -3.57
CA ARG A 86 -9.42 -7.51 -4.18
C ARG A 86 -10.55 -7.66 -3.16
N GLY A 87 -10.24 -8.18 -1.98
CA GLY A 87 -11.18 -8.27 -0.86
C GLY A 87 -11.51 -6.90 -0.23
N ARG A 88 -10.65 -5.89 -0.43
CA ARG A 88 -10.93 -4.49 -0.08
C ARG A 88 -11.73 -3.82 -1.19
N GLY A 89 -13.02 -4.16 -1.29
CA GLY A 89 -13.94 -3.37 -2.11
C GLY A 89 -14.05 -1.91 -1.61
N PRO A 90 -14.52 -0.96 -2.45
CA PRO A 90 -14.62 0.47 -2.10
C PRO A 90 -15.61 0.80 -0.95
N HIS A 91 -16.22 -0.20 -0.31
CA HIS A 91 -17.01 -0.06 0.90
C HIS A 91 -16.81 -1.26 1.81
N SER A 92 -15.86 -1.15 2.74
CA SER A 92 -15.79 -2.00 3.93
C SER A 92 -15.25 -1.19 5.10
N LEU A 93 -15.87 -0.02 5.32
CA LEU A 93 -16.10 0.42 6.69
C LEU A 93 -17.37 -0.31 7.14
N PRO A 94 -17.42 -0.87 8.36
CA PRO A 94 -18.70 -1.36 8.90
C PRO A 94 -19.62 -0.15 9.12
N HIS A 95 -20.42 0.21 8.11
CA HIS A 95 -21.45 1.25 8.22
C HIS A 95 -22.63 0.78 9.09
N ASP A 96 -22.71 -0.52 9.41
CA ASP A 96 -23.72 -1.12 10.28
C ASP A 96 -23.17 -1.60 11.63
N ALA A 97 -21.96 -1.17 12.04
CA ALA A 97 -21.63 -1.30 13.46
C ALA A 97 -22.55 -0.34 14.22
N PRO A 98 -23.47 -0.81 15.08
CA PRO A 98 -24.26 0.09 15.89
C PRO A 98 -23.30 0.97 16.66
N LEU A 99 -23.46 2.29 16.54
CA LEU A 99 -22.72 3.25 17.35
C LEU A 99 -22.82 2.77 18.80
N PRO A 100 -21.71 2.69 19.56
CA PRO A 100 -21.81 2.39 20.98
C PRO A 100 -22.77 3.42 21.57
N ALA A 101 -23.86 2.92 22.17
CA ALA A 101 -24.86 3.77 22.77
C ALA A 101 -24.13 4.78 23.67
N VAL A 102 -24.26 6.07 23.35
CA VAL A 102 -23.86 7.13 24.25
C VAL A 102 -24.72 6.93 25.49
N VAL A 103 -24.13 6.35 26.53
CA VAL A 103 -24.73 6.29 27.84
C VAL A 103 -24.81 7.76 28.29
N PRO A 104 -26.00 8.35 28.47
CA PRO A 104 -26.07 9.71 28.99
C PRO A 104 -25.39 9.72 30.34
N ALA A 105 -24.38 10.59 30.49
CA ALA A 105 -23.72 10.82 31.76
C ALA A 105 -24.79 11.11 32.81
N ALA A 106 -24.79 10.34 33.90
CA ALA A 106 -25.70 10.53 35.01
C ALA A 106 -25.64 12.00 35.48
N PRO A 107 -26.78 12.64 35.79
CA PRO A 107 -26.78 14.02 36.23
C PRO A 107 -25.95 14.15 37.52
N LEU A 108 -25.01 15.10 37.50
CA LEU A 108 -24.24 15.48 38.68
C LEU A 108 -25.22 15.93 39.77
N ILE A 109 -25.33 15.13 40.84
CA ILE A 109 -26.06 15.52 42.05
C ILE A 109 -25.34 16.74 42.64
N PRO A 110 -26.00 17.89 42.84
CA PRO A 110 -25.36 19.03 43.47
C PRO A 110 -25.08 18.69 44.95
N LEU A 111 -23.80 18.69 45.33
CA LEU A 111 -23.39 18.70 46.74
C LEU A 111 -23.85 20.02 47.35
N ASN A 112 -24.83 19.96 48.24
CA ASN A 112 -25.23 21.10 49.05
C ASN A 112 -24.23 21.26 50.20
N PRO A 113 -23.53 22.40 50.37
CA PRO A 113 -22.63 22.58 51.50
C PRO A 113 -23.43 22.75 52.81
N PRO A 114 -22.90 22.30 53.95
CA PRO A 114 -23.57 22.45 55.23
C PRO A 114 -23.69 23.93 55.59
N ARG A 115 -24.92 24.36 55.89
CA ARG A 115 -25.17 25.67 56.50
C ARG A 115 -24.66 25.63 57.94
N HIS A 116 -23.55 26.32 58.20
CA HIS A 116 -23.14 26.62 59.56
C HIS A 116 -24.14 27.62 60.17
N VAL A 117 -24.73 27.22 61.30
CA VAL A 117 -25.48 28.08 62.24
C VAL A 117 -24.51 28.51 63.33
#